data_AF-A1ZN45-F1
#
_entry.id   AF-A1ZN45-F1
#
_cell.length_a   1.000
_cell.length_b   1.000
_cell.length_c   1.000
_cell.angle_alpha   90.00
_cell.angle_beta   90.00
_cell.angle_gamma   90.00
#
_symmetry.space_group_name_H-M   'P 1'
#
loop_
_entity.id
_entity.type
_entity.pdbx_description
1 polymer ?
#
loop_
_entity_poly.entity_id
_entity_poly.type
_entity_poly.pdbx_seq_one_letter_code
_entity_poly.pdbx_strand_id
1 'polypeptide(L)'
;MQKLDMRVAVDAMGGDFAPDVVIKGSLLASEEVNKNTKIVLIGQEEAVRTAFSQQNQPIPSNIEIIDAPDFIEMGENPIKALQKKPKSSISVGYNLLKNKQVDAFCSAGNTGAMMVGAMFSVQLIPGIIRPVIMAYVPKVSGEKGIILDVGANTDCKPDILAQFAQLGSLFCQHVLKIPVPRVGLINLGEEEEKGNLAVKEAHKLLTNHKHIEFVGNIEGRGIFLDKADVLVCDGFVGNVVVKMAESMFDIIKKLGISNEFFDDFNSDVVGASPILGVNGNVIVAHGASNDLAIKNMILLGQQITESNITEEIRESFIVESSVK
;
A
#
# COMPACT_ATOMS: atom_id res chain seq x y z
N MET A 1 24.36 -4.84 11.56
CA MET A 1 24.70 -5.67 10.39
C MET A 1 23.99 -5.08 9.19
N GLN A 2 24.70 -4.51 8.22
CA GLN A 2 24.08 -4.17 6.93
C GLN A 2 23.64 -5.48 6.29
N LYS A 3 22.34 -5.67 6.15
CA LYS A 3 21.78 -6.82 5.44
C LYS A 3 22.26 -6.74 3.99
N LEU A 4 22.79 -7.87 3.50
CA LEU A 4 23.21 -8.06 2.12
C LEU A 4 22.06 -7.68 1.17
N ASP A 5 22.41 -6.99 0.08
CA ASP A 5 21.57 -6.49 -1.02
C ASP A 5 20.05 -6.63 -0.85
N MET A 6 19.38 -5.52 -0.52
CA MET A 6 17.92 -5.46 -0.50
C MET A 6 17.36 -5.78 -1.87
N ARG A 7 16.29 -6.59 -1.95
CA ARG A 7 15.68 -6.99 -3.21
C ARG A 7 14.21 -6.58 -3.24
N VAL A 8 13.86 -5.67 -4.14
CA VAL A 8 12.46 -5.24 -4.38
C VAL A 8 11.96 -5.91 -5.65
N ALA A 9 11.06 -6.87 -5.50
CA ALA A 9 10.40 -7.53 -6.63
C ALA A 9 9.28 -6.65 -7.20
N VAL A 10 9.19 -6.64 -8.53
CA VAL A 10 8.17 -5.90 -9.28
C VAL A 10 7.54 -6.85 -10.30
N ASP A 11 6.23 -6.97 -10.25
CA ASP A 11 5.44 -7.62 -11.31
C ASP A 11 5.54 -6.79 -12.60
N ALA A 12 6.36 -7.26 -13.54
CA ALA A 12 6.60 -6.58 -14.81
C ALA A 12 5.40 -6.66 -15.76
N MET A 13 4.42 -7.53 -15.48
CA MET A 13 3.24 -7.76 -16.33
C MET A 13 1.97 -7.12 -15.75
N GLY A 14 2.07 -6.50 -14.58
CA GLY A 14 0.93 -5.93 -13.86
C GLY A 14 0.62 -4.50 -14.29
N GLY A 15 -0.63 -4.25 -14.66
CA GLY A 15 -1.15 -2.93 -15.04
C GLY A 15 -1.61 -2.86 -16.50
N ASP A 16 -2.40 -1.84 -16.81
CA ASP A 16 -3.06 -1.68 -18.12
C ASP A 16 -2.08 -1.37 -19.25
N PHE A 17 -0.91 -0.82 -18.90
CA PHE A 17 0.13 -0.41 -19.84
C PHE A 17 1.44 -1.21 -19.67
N ALA A 18 1.36 -2.36 -18.98
CA ALA A 18 2.49 -3.26 -18.81
C ALA A 18 2.83 -4.01 -20.12
N PRO A 19 4.10 -4.39 -20.35
CA PRO A 19 5.25 -4.16 -19.46
C PRO A 19 5.87 -2.76 -19.59
N ASP A 20 5.55 -1.98 -20.62
CA ASP A 20 6.28 -0.78 -21.02
C ASP A 20 6.41 0.27 -19.91
N VAL A 21 5.31 0.62 -19.24
CA VAL A 21 5.36 1.60 -18.13
C VAL A 21 6.10 1.06 -16.92
N VAL A 22 6.04 -0.26 -16.70
CA VAL A 22 6.73 -0.89 -15.58
C VAL A 22 8.25 -0.85 -15.80
N ILE A 23 8.70 -1.08 -17.03
CA ILE A 23 10.11 -0.98 -17.40
C ILE A 23 10.60 0.46 -17.30
N LYS A 24 9.86 1.43 -17.81
CA LYS A 24 10.21 2.85 -17.69
C LYS A 24 10.31 3.30 -16.23
N GLY A 25 9.32 2.95 -15.40
CA GLY A 25 9.37 3.27 -13.98
C GLY A 25 10.49 2.56 -13.24
N SER A 26 10.83 1.33 -13.64
CA SER A 26 11.97 0.59 -13.07
C SER A 26 13.32 1.19 -13.46
N LEU A 27 13.45 1.72 -14.67
CA LEU A 27 14.63 2.46 -15.11
C LEU A 27 14.80 3.73 -14.27
N LEU A 28 13.74 4.54 -14.12
CA LEU A 28 13.76 5.71 -13.25
C LEU A 28 14.11 5.34 -11.80
N ALA A 29 13.50 4.27 -11.28
CA ALA A 29 13.78 3.84 -9.91
C ALA A 29 15.22 3.36 -9.74
N SER A 30 15.80 2.72 -10.77
CA SER A 30 17.17 2.21 -10.70
C SER A 30 18.23 3.28 -10.48
N GLU A 31 17.93 4.53 -10.82
CA GLU A 31 18.78 5.70 -10.61
C GLU A 31 18.65 6.29 -9.19
N GLU A 32 17.50 6.10 -8.54
CA GLU A 32 17.15 6.72 -7.24
C GLU A 32 17.20 5.75 -6.05
N VAL A 33 17.05 4.45 -6.27
CA VAL A 33 17.17 3.44 -5.21
C VAL A 33 18.58 3.47 -4.59
N ASN A 34 18.67 3.00 -3.34
CA ASN A 34 19.94 2.90 -2.64
C ASN A 34 20.90 1.97 -3.39
N LYS A 35 22.20 2.24 -3.29
CA LYS A 35 23.24 1.48 -4.03
C LYS A 35 23.26 -0.02 -3.74
N ASN A 36 22.71 -0.43 -2.60
CA ASN A 36 22.57 -1.82 -2.15
C ASN A 36 21.16 -2.37 -2.38
N THR A 37 20.35 -1.72 -3.23
CA THR A 37 19.02 -2.18 -3.60
C THR A 37 19.05 -2.73 -5.02
N LYS A 38 18.51 -3.92 -5.20
CA LYS A 38 18.30 -4.57 -6.49
C LYS A 38 16.81 -4.63 -6.82
N ILE A 39 16.45 -4.23 -8.02
CA ILE A 39 15.10 -4.35 -8.56
C ILE A 39 14.99 -5.71 -9.28
N VAL A 40 13.99 -6.51 -8.93
CA VAL A 40 13.77 -7.84 -9.50
C VAL A 40 12.48 -7.82 -10.31
N LEU A 41 12.59 -7.72 -11.63
CA LEU A 41 11.46 -7.72 -12.54
C LEU A 41 10.99 -9.15 -12.81
N ILE A 42 9.70 -9.41 -12.59
CA ILE A 42 9.10 -10.73 -12.72
C ILE A 42 8.07 -10.69 -13.83
N GLY A 43 8.29 -11.45 -14.89
CA GLY A 43 7.39 -11.47 -16.04
C GLY A 43 7.92 -12.28 -17.18
N GLN A 44 7.25 -12.19 -18.33
CA GLN A 44 7.66 -12.89 -19.54
C GLN A 44 9.00 -12.32 -20.02
N GLU A 45 10.07 -13.11 -19.92
CA GLU A 45 11.44 -12.61 -20.11
C GLU A 45 11.63 -11.90 -21.47
N GLU A 46 11.11 -12.49 -22.55
CA GLU A 46 11.18 -11.92 -23.89
C GLU A 46 10.45 -10.58 -24.00
N ALA A 47 9.28 -10.44 -23.38
CA ALA A 47 8.51 -9.19 -23.39
C ALA A 47 9.24 -8.08 -22.63
N VAL A 48 9.80 -8.42 -21.45
CA VAL A 48 10.59 -7.49 -20.64
C VAL A 48 11.83 -7.02 -21.41
N ARG A 49 12.60 -7.94 -22.00
CA ARG A 49 13.80 -7.60 -22.80
C ARG A 49 13.47 -6.76 -24.03
N THR A 50 12.34 -7.04 -24.66
CA THR A 50 11.84 -6.24 -25.79
C THR A 50 11.52 -4.82 -25.35
N ALA A 51 10.82 -4.64 -24.23
CA ALA A 51 10.48 -3.31 -23.70
C ALA A 51 11.74 -2.49 -23.34
N PHE A 52 12.79 -3.10 -22.76
CA PHE A 52 14.08 -2.43 -22.56
C PHE A 52 14.71 -1.97 -23.88
N SER A 53 14.70 -2.83 -24.90
CA SER A 53 15.27 -2.53 -26.22
C SER A 53 14.57 -1.34 -26.87
N GLN A 54 13.25 -1.22 -26.70
CA GLN A 54 12.47 -0.09 -27.21
C GLN A 54 12.80 1.25 -26.53
N GLN A 55 13.29 1.22 -25.28
CA GLN A 55 13.77 2.44 -24.59
C GLN A 55 15.17 2.87 -25.07
N ASN A 56 15.83 2.09 -25.93
CA ASN A 56 17.24 2.27 -26.31
C ASN A 56 18.19 2.36 -25.11
N GLN A 57 17.86 1.68 -24.00
CA GLN A 57 18.69 1.63 -22.80
C GLN A 57 19.08 0.19 -22.47
N PRO A 58 20.35 -0.07 -22.07
CA PRO A 58 20.74 -1.37 -21.56
C PRO A 58 20.05 -1.63 -20.23
N ILE A 59 19.89 -2.90 -19.87
CA ILE A 59 19.40 -3.29 -18.54
C ILE A 59 20.46 -2.87 -17.50
N PRO A 60 20.12 -2.02 -16.51
CA PRO A 60 21.05 -1.61 -15.46
C PRO A 60 21.53 -2.79 -14.61
N SER A 61 22.75 -2.70 -14.07
CA SER A 61 23.35 -3.80 -13.28
C SER A 61 22.61 -4.13 -11.98
N ASN A 62 21.84 -3.19 -11.45
CA ASN A 62 20.98 -3.36 -10.27
C ASN A 62 19.55 -3.83 -10.64
N ILE A 63 19.31 -4.23 -11.89
CA ILE A 63 18.06 -4.87 -12.33
C ILE A 63 18.32 -6.35 -12.66
N GLU A 64 17.47 -7.22 -12.13
CA GLU A 64 17.42 -8.65 -12.43
C GLU A 64 16.08 -8.99 -13.08
N ILE A 65 16.08 -9.93 -14.02
CA ILE A 65 14.85 -10.45 -14.64
C ILE A 65 14.66 -11.90 -14.18
N ILE A 66 13.47 -12.21 -13.67
CA ILE A 66 13.03 -13.57 -13.34
C ILE A 66 11.87 -13.91 -14.27
N ASP A 67 12.03 -15.00 -15.02
CA ASP A 67 10.99 -15.46 -15.94
C ASP A 67 9.75 -15.92 -15.19
N ALA A 68 8.60 -15.41 -15.63
CA ALA A 68 7.27 -15.87 -15.29
C ALA A 68 6.45 -15.92 -16.59
N PRO A 69 6.20 -17.11 -17.15
CA PRO A 69 5.60 -17.25 -18.48
C PRO A 69 4.13 -16.82 -18.53
N ASP A 70 3.44 -16.80 -17.38
CA ASP A 70 2.05 -16.39 -17.27
C ASP A 70 1.92 -15.01 -16.58
N PHE A 71 0.76 -14.38 -16.71
CA PHE A 71 0.35 -13.23 -15.92
C PHE A 71 -1.16 -13.26 -15.67
N ILE A 72 -1.62 -12.55 -14.64
CA ILE A 72 -3.05 -12.44 -14.30
C ILE A 72 -3.59 -11.14 -14.89
N GLU A 73 -4.63 -11.24 -15.70
CA GLU A 73 -5.28 -10.08 -16.30
C GLU A 73 -6.15 -9.33 -15.28
N MET A 74 -6.37 -8.03 -15.50
CA MET A 74 -7.10 -7.16 -14.57
C MET A 74 -8.55 -7.59 -14.32
N GLY A 75 -9.20 -8.20 -15.31
CA GLY A 75 -10.59 -8.66 -15.22
C GLY A 75 -10.77 -10.08 -14.67
N GLU A 76 -9.69 -10.81 -14.40
CA GLU A 76 -9.80 -12.18 -13.93
C GLU A 76 -10.27 -12.27 -12.47
N ASN A 77 -11.01 -13.34 -12.15
CA ASN A 77 -11.35 -13.63 -10.77
C ASN A 77 -10.08 -14.00 -9.98
N PRO A 78 -9.74 -13.29 -8.90
CA PRO A 78 -8.48 -13.46 -8.18
C PRO A 78 -8.15 -14.89 -7.76
N ILE A 79 -9.11 -15.58 -7.13
CA ILE A 79 -8.93 -16.91 -6.57
C ILE A 79 -8.68 -17.93 -7.69
N LYS A 80 -9.51 -17.88 -8.74
CA LYS A 80 -9.39 -18.80 -9.88
C LYS A 80 -8.09 -18.56 -10.66
N ALA A 81 -7.69 -17.30 -10.83
CA ALA A 81 -6.48 -16.94 -11.57
C ALA A 81 -5.23 -17.49 -10.89
N LEU A 82 -5.07 -17.24 -9.58
CA LEU A 82 -3.93 -17.76 -8.80
C LEU A 82 -3.84 -19.29 -8.81
N GLN A 83 -4.98 -19.99 -8.80
CA GLN A 83 -5.02 -21.46 -8.89
C GLN A 83 -4.65 -21.97 -10.28
N LYS A 84 -5.14 -21.31 -11.35
CA LYS A 84 -4.91 -21.75 -12.73
C LYS A 84 -3.54 -21.36 -13.28
N LYS A 85 -2.97 -20.26 -12.78
CA LYS A 85 -1.70 -19.68 -13.25
C LYS A 85 -0.66 -19.66 -12.11
N PRO A 86 -0.19 -20.83 -11.65
CA PRO A 86 0.80 -20.93 -10.57
C PRO A 86 2.17 -20.34 -10.96
N LYS A 87 2.42 -20.16 -12.26
CA LYS A 87 3.62 -19.50 -12.81
C LYS A 87 3.36 -18.07 -13.29
N SER A 88 2.26 -17.45 -12.84
CA SER A 88 2.03 -16.03 -13.10
C SER A 88 3.08 -15.16 -12.41
N SER A 89 3.37 -13.98 -12.96
CA SER A 89 4.25 -13.00 -12.33
C SER A 89 3.88 -12.70 -10.87
N ILE A 90 2.59 -12.57 -10.57
CA ILE A 90 2.09 -12.41 -9.19
C ILE A 90 2.38 -13.66 -8.33
N SER A 91 2.07 -14.86 -8.83
CA SER A 91 2.33 -16.11 -8.09
C SER A 91 3.83 -16.32 -7.81
N VAL A 92 4.68 -16.01 -8.79
CA VAL A 92 6.14 -16.09 -8.67
C VAL A 92 6.64 -15.04 -7.67
N GLY A 93 6.16 -13.79 -7.73
CA GLY A 93 6.50 -12.74 -6.77
C GLY A 93 6.19 -13.11 -5.33
N TYR A 94 4.99 -13.65 -5.09
CA TYR A 94 4.64 -14.15 -3.75
C TYR A 94 5.48 -15.33 -3.30
N ASN A 95 5.82 -16.26 -4.20
CA ASN A 95 6.71 -17.37 -3.88
C ASN A 95 8.11 -16.87 -3.47
N LEU A 96 8.65 -15.87 -4.17
CA LEU A 96 9.94 -15.28 -3.82
C LEU A 96 9.89 -14.57 -2.45
N LEU A 97 8.84 -13.79 -2.20
CA LEU A 97 8.65 -13.06 -0.93
C LEU A 97 8.52 -14.04 0.25
N LYS A 98 7.66 -15.06 0.10
CA LYS A 98 7.47 -16.11 1.11
C LYS A 98 8.77 -16.83 1.47
N ASN A 99 9.60 -17.11 0.47
CA ASN A 99 10.89 -17.79 0.66
C ASN A 99 12.02 -16.82 1.02
N LYS A 100 11.72 -15.55 1.33
CA LYS A 100 12.69 -14.51 1.68
C LYS A 100 13.81 -14.32 0.64
N GLN A 101 13.50 -14.57 -0.64
CA GLN A 101 14.39 -14.31 -1.77
C GLN A 101 14.30 -12.86 -2.24
N VAL A 102 13.23 -12.16 -1.83
CA VAL A 102 13.03 -10.72 -1.99
C VAL A 102 12.46 -10.16 -0.68
N ASP A 103 12.71 -8.89 -0.41
CA ASP A 103 12.30 -8.22 0.83
C ASP A 103 10.96 -7.47 0.68
N ALA A 104 10.61 -7.07 -0.55
CA ALA A 104 9.32 -6.49 -0.90
C ALA A 104 8.82 -7.02 -2.24
N PHE A 105 7.50 -7.06 -2.39
CA PHE A 105 6.84 -7.38 -3.66
C PHE A 105 5.82 -6.31 -4.03
N CYS A 106 5.98 -5.76 -5.24
CA CYS A 106 5.22 -4.65 -5.79
C CYS A 106 4.48 -5.08 -7.06
N SER A 107 3.23 -4.66 -7.24
CA SER A 107 2.50 -4.88 -8.49
C SER A 107 1.43 -3.81 -8.72
N ALA A 108 1.30 -3.35 -9.97
CA ALA A 108 0.15 -2.58 -10.47
C ALA A 108 -0.95 -3.48 -11.08
N GLY A 109 -0.81 -4.81 -10.95
CA GLY A 109 -1.73 -5.79 -11.49
C GLY A 109 -3.03 -5.90 -10.68
N ASN A 110 -3.74 -7.01 -10.89
CA ASN A 110 -5.05 -7.24 -10.28
C ASN A 110 -4.99 -7.13 -8.74
N THR A 111 -5.55 -6.06 -8.17
CA THR A 111 -5.53 -5.77 -6.72
C THR A 111 -6.12 -6.91 -5.89
N GLY A 112 -7.17 -7.57 -6.41
CA GLY A 112 -7.75 -8.73 -5.75
C GLY A 112 -6.80 -9.92 -5.72
N ALA A 113 -6.07 -10.18 -6.82
CA ALA A 113 -5.05 -11.23 -6.87
C ALA A 113 -3.87 -10.91 -5.96
N MET A 114 -3.49 -9.63 -5.85
CA MET A 114 -2.53 -9.17 -4.84
C MET A 114 -3.04 -9.46 -3.43
N MET A 115 -4.26 -9.05 -3.07
CA MET A 115 -4.81 -9.29 -1.73
C MET A 115 -4.91 -10.78 -1.38
N VAL A 116 -5.50 -11.58 -2.27
CA VAL A 116 -5.63 -13.05 -2.11
C VAL A 116 -4.25 -13.69 -2.02
N GLY A 117 -3.33 -13.32 -2.91
CA GLY A 117 -1.96 -13.83 -2.90
C GLY A 117 -1.22 -13.54 -1.59
N ALA A 118 -1.41 -12.34 -1.02
CA ALA A 118 -0.83 -11.98 0.27
C ALA A 118 -1.37 -12.88 1.39
N MET A 119 -2.69 -13.03 1.48
CA MET A 119 -3.36 -13.84 2.51
C MET A 119 -3.00 -15.33 2.45
N PHE A 120 -2.87 -15.92 1.25
CA PHE A 120 -2.62 -17.36 1.12
C PHE A 120 -1.14 -17.73 1.02
N SER A 121 -0.28 -16.83 0.55
CA SER A 121 1.14 -17.12 0.34
C SER A 121 2.00 -16.71 1.53
N VAL A 122 1.90 -15.44 1.95
CA VAL A 122 2.67 -14.90 3.09
C VAL A 122 1.87 -14.89 4.39
N GLN A 123 0.55 -14.99 4.33
CA GLN A 123 -0.36 -15.07 5.48
C GLN A 123 -0.40 -13.78 6.33
N LEU A 124 -1.44 -13.68 7.15
CA LEU A 124 -1.58 -12.59 8.12
C LEU A 124 -0.58 -12.74 9.26
N ILE A 125 -0.13 -11.61 9.80
CA ILE A 125 0.61 -11.61 11.05
C ILE A 125 -0.32 -12.17 12.15
N PRO A 126 0.15 -13.08 13.02
CA PRO A 126 -0.67 -13.62 14.10
C PRO A 126 -1.32 -12.52 14.95
N GLY A 127 -2.62 -12.68 15.22
CA GLY A 127 -3.42 -11.69 15.94
C GLY A 127 -4.19 -10.72 15.02
N ILE A 128 -3.76 -10.53 13.77
CA ILE A 128 -4.47 -9.68 12.81
C ILE A 128 -5.64 -10.44 12.19
N ILE A 129 -6.82 -9.82 12.21
CA ILE A 129 -8.06 -10.40 11.70
C ILE A 129 -8.15 -10.26 10.18
N ARG A 130 -7.83 -9.07 9.66
CA ARG A 130 -7.85 -8.77 8.23
C ARG A 130 -6.70 -7.82 7.85
N PRO A 131 -6.14 -7.97 6.63
CA PRO A 131 -5.20 -7.01 6.10
C PRO A 131 -5.93 -5.72 5.68
N VAL A 132 -5.19 -4.64 5.50
CA VAL A 132 -5.75 -3.33 5.18
C VAL A 132 -4.92 -2.62 4.11
N ILE A 133 -5.55 -1.84 3.25
CA ILE A 133 -4.87 -0.95 2.30
C ILE A 133 -5.02 0.48 2.82
N MET A 134 -3.93 1.24 2.85
CA MET A 134 -3.94 2.68 3.14
C MET A 134 -3.83 3.52 1.87
N ALA A 135 -4.32 4.75 1.91
CA ALA A 135 -3.85 5.82 1.03
C ALA A 135 -3.22 6.96 1.85
N TYR A 136 -2.27 7.68 1.24
CA TYR A 136 -1.75 8.91 1.83
C TYR A 136 -2.80 10.02 1.73
N VAL A 137 -2.84 10.88 2.74
CA VAL A 137 -3.75 12.02 2.83
C VAL A 137 -2.90 13.27 3.02
N PRO A 138 -2.85 14.21 2.07
CA PRO A 138 -2.18 15.48 2.30
C PRO A 138 -2.95 16.30 3.33
N LYS A 139 -2.20 17.02 4.17
CA LYS A 139 -2.73 17.96 5.15
C LYS A 139 -2.41 19.38 4.71
N VAL A 140 -3.28 20.33 5.05
CA VAL A 140 -3.09 21.76 4.70
C VAL A 140 -1.76 22.34 5.23
N SER A 141 -1.20 21.79 6.30
CA SER A 141 0.15 22.13 6.79
C SER A 141 1.30 21.76 5.84
N GLY A 142 1.06 20.91 4.83
CA GLY A 142 2.08 20.30 3.98
C GLY A 142 2.61 18.96 4.50
N GLU A 143 2.20 18.54 5.70
CA GLU A 143 2.49 17.20 6.21
C GLU A 143 1.58 16.13 5.59
N LYS A 144 1.98 14.86 5.73
CA LYS A 144 1.22 13.71 5.21
C LYS A 144 0.63 12.89 6.35
N GLY A 145 -0.65 12.57 6.24
CA GLY A 145 -1.34 11.54 7.04
C GLY A 145 -1.66 10.33 6.18
N ILE A 146 -2.42 9.40 6.75
CA ILE A 146 -2.95 8.23 6.05
C ILE A 146 -4.43 8.03 6.35
N ILE A 147 -5.13 7.36 5.43
CA ILE A 147 -6.49 6.85 5.61
C ILE A 147 -6.50 5.34 5.39
N LEU A 148 -7.20 4.62 6.26
CA LEU A 148 -7.30 3.17 6.32
C LEU A 148 -8.73 2.79 6.69
N ASP A 149 -9.46 1.94 5.99
CA ASP A 149 -9.15 1.20 4.77
C ASP A 149 -9.64 1.93 3.52
N VAL A 150 -9.01 1.71 2.37
CA VAL A 150 -9.39 2.32 1.07
C VAL A 150 -9.86 1.31 0.02
N GLY A 151 -10.24 0.10 0.43
CA GLY A 151 -10.98 -0.81 -0.44
C GLY A 151 -10.71 -2.30 -0.25
N ALA A 152 -9.89 -2.70 0.72
CA ALA A 152 -9.68 -4.14 0.98
C ALA A 152 -10.91 -4.80 1.63
N ASN A 153 -11.62 -4.05 2.49
CA ASN A 153 -12.70 -4.53 3.32
C ASN A 153 -13.91 -3.60 3.22
N THR A 154 -14.88 -3.95 2.38
CA THR A 154 -16.10 -3.15 2.17
C THR A 154 -16.81 -2.80 3.48
N ASP A 155 -17.00 -3.81 4.35
CA ASP A 155 -17.59 -3.64 5.67
C ASP A 155 -16.63 -4.16 6.74
N CYS A 156 -16.49 -3.37 7.81
CA CYS A 156 -15.62 -3.69 8.93
C CYS A 156 -16.40 -3.82 10.24
N LYS A 157 -16.02 -4.81 11.04
CA LYS A 157 -16.48 -4.94 12.42
C LYS A 157 -15.69 -3.97 13.34
N PRO A 158 -16.22 -3.61 14.52
CA PRO A 158 -15.57 -2.68 15.44
C PRO A 158 -14.13 -3.04 15.82
N ASP A 159 -13.88 -4.31 16.08
CA ASP A 159 -12.57 -4.87 16.41
C ASP A 159 -11.57 -4.75 15.26
N ILE A 160 -12.02 -4.92 14.01
CA ILE A 160 -11.21 -4.72 12.82
C ILE A 160 -10.81 -3.24 12.68
N LEU A 161 -11.73 -2.31 12.88
CA LEU A 161 -11.44 -0.87 12.88
C LEU A 161 -10.42 -0.49 13.96
N ALA A 162 -10.52 -1.09 15.15
CA ALA A 162 -9.53 -0.91 16.20
C ALA A 162 -8.14 -1.42 15.80
N GLN A 163 -8.05 -2.56 15.10
CA GLN A 163 -6.77 -3.03 14.56
C GLN A 163 -6.21 -2.10 13.48
N PHE A 164 -7.06 -1.52 12.63
CA PHE A 164 -6.63 -0.57 11.61
C PHE A 164 -6.03 0.70 12.23
N ALA A 165 -6.57 1.19 13.34
CA ALA A 165 -5.99 2.28 14.11
C ALA A 165 -4.55 1.98 14.56
N GLN A 166 -4.32 0.79 15.14
CA GLN A 166 -3.00 0.38 15.60
C GLN A 166 -2.02 0.19 14.44
N LEU A 167 -2.46 -0.47 13.36
CA LEU A 167 -1.65 -0.66 12.15
C LEU A 167 -1.25 0.67 11.53
N GLY A 168 -2.19 1.62 11.44
CA GLY A 168 -1.92 2.95 10.93
C GLY A 168 -0.98 3.75 11.83
N SER A 169 -1.15 3.66 13.15
CA SER A 169 -0.26 4.31 14.12
C SER A 169 1.18 3.80 13.97
N LEU A 170 1.38 2.48 13.88
CA LEU A 170 2.69 1.89 13.64
C LEU A 170 3.28 2.33 12.30
N PHE A 171 2.48 2.37 11.23
CA PHE A 171 2.94 2.87 9.93
C PHE A 171 3.43 4.33 10.04
N CYS A 172 2.63 5.21 10.66
CA CYS A 172 3.02 6.60 10.84
C CYS A 172 4.29 6.76 11.70
N GLN A 173 4.45 5.95 12.76
CA GLN A 173 5.64 5.96 13.61
C GLN A 173 6.90 5.52 12.87
N HIS A 174 6.85 4.37 12.19
CA HIS A 174 8.05 3.75 11.63
C HIS A 174 8.36 4.18 10.20
N VAL A 175 7.34 4.53 9.40
CA VAL A 175 7.51 4.93 7.99
C VAL A 175 7.47 6.44 7.83
N LEU A 176 6.45 7.12 8.38
CA LEU A 176 6.33 8.59 8.31
C LEU A 176 7.10 9.33 9.41
N LYS A 177 7.71 8.60 10.36
CA LYS A 177 8.52 9.15 11.44
C LYS A 177 7.76 10.14 12.33
N ILE A 178 6.46 9.92 12.52
CA ILE A 178 5.60 10.67 13.44
C ILE A 178 5.60 9.94 14.79
N PRO A 179 6.30 10.43 15.83
CA PRO A 179 6.50 9.63 17.05
C PRO A 179 5.21 9.29 17.81
N VAL A 180 4.22 10.20 17.78
CA VAL A 180 2.91 10.01 18.44
C VAL A 180 1.81 10.39 17.44
N PRO A 181 1.42 9.49 16.52
CA PRO A 181 0.42 9.79 15.51
C PRO A 181 -0.97 9.85 16.13
N ARG A 182 -1.67 10.93 15.86
CA ARG A 182 -3.07 11.11 16.29
C ARG A 182 -3.98 10.27 15.42
N VAL A 183 -4.82 9.46 16.04
CA VAL A 183 -5.75 8.56 15.37
C VAL A 183 -7.15 9.12 15.47
N GLY A 184 -7.79 9.36 14.33
CA GLY A 184 -9.17 9.81 14.23
C GLY A 184 -10.06 8.75 13.57
N LEU A 185 -11.28 8.59 14.08
CA LEU A 185 -12.29 7.70 13.47
C LEU A 185 -13.20 8.52 12.56
N ILE A 186 -13.22 8.23 11.25
CA ILE A 186 -14.09 8.96 10.31
C ILE A 186 -15.54 8.72 10.68
N ASN A 187 -16.30 9.81 10.78
CA ASN A 187 -17.67 9.78 11.26
C ASN A 187 -18.52 10.89 10.62
N LEU A 188 -19.83 10.87 10.91
CA LEU A 188 -20.83 11.84 10.47
C LEU A 188 -21.03 13.02 11.44
N GLY A 189 -20.30 13.03 12.56
CA GLY A 189 -20.28 14.07 13.59
C GLY A 189 -19.13 13.85 14.56
N GLU A 190 -18.75 14.88 15.32
CA GLU A 190 -17.63 14.82 16.28
C GLU A 190 -18.03 14.15 17.61
N GLU A 191 -19.32 14.10 17.91
CA GLU A 191 -19.83 13.53 19.17
C GLU A 191 -19.71 11.99 19.20
N GLU A 192 -19.43 11.42 20.38
CA GLU A 192 -19.12 9.99 20.56
C GLU A 192 -20.26 9.07 20.10
N GLU A 193 -21.52 9.52 20.22
CA GLU A 193 -22.71 8.76 19.87
C GLU A 193 -23.06 8.77 18.38
N LYS A 194 -22.27 9.44 17.54
CA LYS A 194 -22.50 9.54 16.09
C LYS A 194 -21.95 8.33 15.34
N GLY A 195 -22.51 8.10 14.15
CA GLY A 195 -22.13 7.00 13.28
C GLY A 195 -23.12 5.84 13.31
N ASN A 196 -22.82 4.82 12.51
CA ASN A 196 -23.54 3.57 12.53
C ASN A 196 -23.12 2.72 13.75
N LEU A 197 -23.77 1.56 13.96
CA LEU A 197 -23.46 0.70 15.10
C LEU A 197 -21.98 0.28 15.15
N ALA A 198 -21.38 -0.04 14.00
CA ALA A 198 -19.99 -0.47 13.94
C ALA A 198 -19.03 0.65 14.38
N VAL A 199 -19.24 1.88 13.91
CA VAL A 199 -18.45 3.07 14.24
C VAL A 199 -18.60 3.43 15.72
N LYS A 200 -19.81 3.38 16.28
CA LYS A 200 -20.03 3.66 17.72
C LYS A 200 -19.33 2.66 18.63
N GLU A 201 -19.39 1.37 18.31
CA GLU A 201 -18.67 0.37 19.09
C GLU A 201 -17.16 0.47 18.88
N ALA A 202 -16.70 0.82 17.68
CA ALA A 202 -15.27 1.07 17.42
C ALA A 202 -14.75 2.25 18.25
N HIS A 203 -15.51 3.34 18.35
CA HIS A 203 -15.16 4.49 19.19
C HIS A 203 -14.88 4.07 20.64
N LYS A 204 -15.74 3.23 21.23
CA LYS A 204 -15.55 2.70 22.59
C LYS A 204 -14.27 1.87 22.72
N LEU A 205 -13.96 1.04 21.72
CA LEU A 205 -12.74 0.24 21.70
C LEU A 205 -11.49 1.13 21.60
N LEU A 206 -11.52 2.13 20.71
CA LEU A 206 -10.42 3.07 20.48
C LEU A 206 -10.13 3.95 21.69
N THR A 207 -11.18 4.40 22.38
CA THR A 207 -11.05 5.20 23.62
C THR A 207 -10.28 4.45 24.72
N ASN A 208 -10.40 3.13 24.75
CA ASN A 208 -9.72 2.28 25.74
C ASN A 208 -8.43 1.64 25.20
N HIS A 209 -7.98 2.02 24.00
CA HIS A 209 -6.87 1.38 23.31
C HIS A 209 -5.54 1.95 23.79
N LYS A 210 -4.67 1.10 24.35
CA LYS A 210 -3.45 1.53 25.07
C LYS A 210 -2.28 1.92 24.15
N HIS A 211 -2.33 1.54 22.88
CA HIS A 211 -1.22 1.65 21.95
C HIS A 211 -1.42 2.73 20.87
N ILE A 212 -2.44 3.58 21.01
CA ILE A 212 -2.73 4.66 20.06
C ILE A 212 -3.06 5.95 20.79
N GLU A 213 -2.84 7.08 20.12
CA GLU A 213 -3.30 8.40 20.57
C GLU A 213 -4.65 8.69 19.89
N PHE A 214 -5.76 8.23 20.47
CA PHE A 214 -7.09 8.42 19.88
C PHE A 214 -7.63 9.84 20.17
N VAL A 215 -7.88 10.61 19.11
CA VAL A 215 -8.37 12.01 19.20
C VAL A 215 -9.87 12.15 18.95
N GLY A 216 -10.61 11.03 18.89
CA GLY A 216 -12.06 11.03 18.71
C GLY A 216 -12.51 10.93 17.26
N ASN A 217 -13.74 11.39 17.02
CA ASN A 217 -14.38 11.31 15.71
C ASN A 217 -13.94 12.47 14.81
N ILE A 218 -13.72 12.18 13.53
CA ILE A 218 -13.36 13.16 12.50
C ILE A 218 -14.45 13.19 11.43
N GLU A 219 -15.10 14.34 11.28
CA GLU A 219 -16.03 14.56 10.17
C GLU A 219 -15.31 14.69 8.83
N GLY A 220 -16.01 14.43 7.73
CA GLY A 220 -15.46 14.52 6.36
C GLY A 220 -14.75 15.85 6.04
N ARG A 221 -15.23 16.98 6.61
CA ARG A 221 -14.60 18.30 6.47
C ARG A 221 -13.23 18.44 7.17
N GLY A 222 -12.92 17.52 8.08
CA GLY A 222 -11.68 17.50 8.85
C GLY A 222 -10.59 16.59 8.26
N ILE A 223 -10.89 15.79 7.22
CA ILE A 223 -9.99 14.77 6.67
C ILE A 223 -8.66 15.36 6.18
N PHE A 224 -8.70 16.46 5.44
CA PHE A 224 -7.50 17.10 4.88
C PHE A 224 -6.93 18.22 5.76
N LEU A 225 -7.48 18.38 6.97
CA LEU A 225 -6.98 19.33 7.96
C LEU A 225 -6.01 18.61 8.90
N ASP A 226 -5.30 19.38 9.72
CA ASP A 226 -4.32 18.86 10.67
C ASP A 226 -4.92 18.25 11.94
N LYS A 227 -6.10 17.61 11.84
CA LYS A 227 -6.81 17.03 12.99
C LYS A 227 -6.28 15.67 13.43
N ALA A 228 -5.87 14.83 12.48
CA ALA A 228 -5.35 13.49 12.75
C ALA A 228 -4.27 13.12 11.71
N ASP A 229 -3.41 12.17 12.08
CA ASP A 229 -2.35 11.65 11.22
C ASP A 229 -2.75 10.26 10.66
N VAL A 230 -3.61 9.54 11.38
CA VAL A 230 -4.22 8.28 10.96
C VAL A 230 -5.74 8.44 10.98
N LEU A 231 -6.38 8.27 9.82
CA LEU A 231 -7.83 8.31 9.67
C LEU A 231 -8.37 6.89 9.45
N VAL A 232 -9.29 6.46 10.31
CA VAL A 232 -9.81 5.09 10.30
C VAL A 232 -11.25 5.05 9.79
N CYS A 233 -11.53 4.17 8.84
CA CYS A 233 -12.84 3.87 8.28
C CYS A 233 -12.89 2.45 7.70
N ASP A 234 -14.08 2.02 7.28
CA ASP A 234 -14.20 0.85 6.39
C ASP A 234 -13.77 1.21 4.96
N GLY A 235 -13.53 0.17 4.16
CA GLY A 235 -13.05 0.29 2.79
C GLY A 235 -14.07 0.92 1.84
N PHE A 236 -15.37 0.86 2.15
CA PHE A 236 -16.37 1.56 1.35
C PHE A 236 -16.24 3.07 1.51
N VAL A 237 -16.21 3.58 2.75
CA VAL A 237 -16.05 5.00 3.04
C VAL A 237 -14.70 5.52 2.54
N GLY A 238 -13.61 4.84 2.84
CA GLY A 238 -12.28 5.32 2.48
C GLY A 238 -12.05 5.37 0.97
N ASN A 239 -12.53 4.36 0.23
CA ASN A 239 -12.43 4.36 -1.23
C ASN A 239 -13.24 5.51 -1.86
N VAL A 240 -14.43 5.82 -1.34
CA VAL A 240 -15.22 6.97 -1.80
C VAL A 240 -14.49 8.29 -1.55
N VAL A 241 -13.89 8.46 -0.36
CA VAL A 241 -13.11 9.66 -0.02
C VAL A 241 -11.92 9.84 -0.96
N VAL A 242 -11.11 8.80 -1.15
CA VAL A 242 -9.91 8.86 -2.00
C VAL A 242 -10.29 9.15 -3.46
N LYS A 243 -11.29 8.45 -4.02
CA LYS A 243 -11.72 8.67 -5.41
C LYS A 243 -12.32 10.06 -5.63
N MET A 244 -13.01 10.60 -4.62
CA MET A 244 -13.48 11.99 -4.68
C MET A 244 -12.30 12.97 -4.68
N ALA A 245 -11.29 12.76 -3.85
CA ALA A 245 -10.11 13.62 -3.78
C ALA A 245 -9.30 13.62 -5.09
N GLU A 246 -9.06 12.44 -5.67
CA GLU A 246 -8.43 12.29 -6.98
C GLU A 246 -9.23 13.00 -8.09
N SER A 247 -10.56 12.82 -8.11
CA SER A 247 -11.42 13.51 -9.08
C SER A 247 -11.37 15.03 -8.92
N MET A 248 -11.25 15.53 -7.69
CA MET A 248 -11.12 16.97 -7.45
C MET A 248 -9.77 17.49 -7.96
N PHE A 249 -8.68 16.75 -7.77
CA PHE A 249 -7.39 17.08 -8.36
C PHE A 249 -7.46 17.18 -9.89
N ASP A 250 -8.07 16.20 -10.56
CA ASP A 250 -8.24 16.23 -12.01
C ASP A 250 -9.01 17.46 -12.51
N ILE A 251 -10.05 17.87 -11.77
CA ILE A 251 -10.83 19.08 -12.07
C ILE A 251 -9.97 20.34 -11.88
N ILE A 252 -9.25 20.45 -10.76
CA ILE A 252 -8.38 21.59 -10.44
C ILE A 252 -7.29 21.75 -11.51
N LYS A 253 -6.66 20.65 -11.92
CA LYS A 253 -5.66 20.61 -12.99
C LYS A 253 -6.25 21.04 -14.34
N LYS A 254 -7.46 20.58 -14.68
CA LYS A 254 -8.18 21.00 -15.91
C LYS A 254 -8.53 22.50 -15.89
N LEU A 255 -8.75 23.08 -14.71
CA LEU A 255 -8.98 24.51 -14.54
C LEU A 255 -7.68 25.34 -14.55
N GLY A 256 -6.51 24.71 -14.68
CA GLY A 256 -5.22 25.39 -14.73
C GLY A 256 -4.74 25.92 -13.38
N ILE A 257 -5.30 25.41 -12.28
CA ILE A 257 -4.87 25.75 -10.93
C ILE A 257 -3.75 24.79 -10.53
N SER A 258 -2.61 25.32 -10.11
CA SER A 258 -1.50 24.54 -9.55
C SER A 258 -1.23 25.00 -8.13
N ASN A 259 -1.12 24.04 -7.23
CA ASN A 259 -0.78 24.25 -5.83
C ASN A 259 -0.25 22.92 -5.29
N GLU A 260 0.84 22.98 -4.52
CA GLU A 260 1.52 21.79 -3.98
C GLU A 260 0.57 20.87 -3.18
N PHE A 261 -0.34 21.45 -2.38
CA PHE A 261 -1.35 20.67 -1.66
C PHE A 261 -2.30 19.91 -2.60
N PHE A 262 -2.69 20.52 -3.72
CA PHE A 262 -3.53 19.83 -4.70
C PHE A 262 -2.75 18.76 -5.45
N ASP A 263 -1.48 19.01 -5.76
CA ASP A 263 -0.62 18.08 -6.48
C ASP A 263 -0.35 16.79 -5.69
N ASP A 264 -0.40 16.83 -4.35
CA ASP A 264 -0.31 15.65 -3.48
C ASP A 264 -1.54 14.71 -3.54
N PHE A 265 -2.67 15.14 -4.12
CA PHE A 265 -3.80 14.24 -4.42
C PHE A 265 -3.63 13.47 -5.73
N ASN A 266 -2.56 13.73 -6.47
CA ASN A 266 -2.28 13.01 -7.69
C ASN A 266 -1.93 11.56 -7.38
N SER A 267 -2.80 10.63 -7.78
CA SER A 267 -2.59 9.19 -7.61
C SER A 267 -1.34 8.69 -8.32
N ASP A 268 -0.85 9.37 -9.36
CA ASP A 268 0.42 9.04 -10.00
C ASP A 268 1.65 9.44 -9.18
N VAL A 269 1.54 10.49 -8.36
CA VAL A 269 2.63 10.95 -7.48
C VAL A 269 2.67 10.09 -6.22
N VAL A 270 1.51 9.81 -5.63
CA VAL A 270 1.40 8.92 -4.47
C VAL A 270 1.71 7.48 -4.85
N GLY A 271 1.29 7.07 -6.05
CA GLY A 271 1.78 5.94 -6.83
C GLY A 271 1.33 4.55 -6.38
N ALA A 272 1.33 4.29 -5.08
CA ALA A 272 1.06 2.96 -4.54
C ALA A 272 0.67 2.96 -3.07
N SER A 273 0.18 1.80 -2.61
CA SER A 273 -0.35 1.57 -1.28
C SER A 273 0.18 0.25 -0.72
N PRO A 274 0.73 0.22 0.51
CA PRO A 274 1.06 -1.03 1.16
C PRO A 274 -0.18 -1.79 1.61
N ILE A 275 -0.10 -3.12 1.56
CA ILE A 275 -1.03 -4.02 2.23
C ILE A 275 -0.45 -4.30 3.62
N LEU A 276 -1.04 -3.69 4.65
CA LEU A 276 -0.59 -3.87 6.03
C LEU A 276 -1.23 -5.12 6.65
N GLY A 277 -0.52 -5.72 7.60
CA GLY A 277 -0.99 -6.83 8.41
C GLY A 277 -0.70 -8.24 7.88
N VAL A 278 0.17 -8.36 6.88
CA VAL A 278 0.65 -9.63 6.31
C VAL A 278 2.13 -9.87 6.64
N ASN A 279 2.61 -11.13 6.62
CA ASN A 279 4.02 -11.45 6.91
C ASN A 279 4.95 -11.16 5.71
N GLY A 280 4.97 -9.92 5.24
CA GLY A 280 5.87 -9.47 4.20
C GLY A 280 5.51 -8.06 3.72
N ASN A 281 6.46 -7.40 3.06
CA ASN A 281 6.23 -6.07 2.51
C ASN A 281 5.56 -6.22 1.13
N VAL A 282 4.27 -5.93 1.06
CA VAL A 282 3.48 -6.03 -0.17
C VAL A 282 2.93 -4.66 -0.52
N ILE A 283 3.16 -4.23 -1.76
CA ILE A 283 2.77 -2.92 -2.26
C ILE A 283 1.92 -3.10 -3.52
N VAL A 284 0.78 -2.42 -3.58
CA VAL A 284 -0.13 -2.42 -4.72
C VAL A 284 -0.28 -1.02 -5.30
N ALA A 285 -0.18 -0.90 -6.61
CA ALA A 285 -0.47 0.33 -7.34
C ALA A 285 -1.77 0.20 -8.14
N HIS A 286 -2.24 1.30 -8.73
CA HIS A 286 -3.41 1.27 -9.59
C HIS A 286 -3.09 0.63 -10.96
N GLY A 287 -4.07 -0.03 -11.57
CA GLY A 287 -3.91 -0.61 -12.91
C GLY A 287 -3.46 0.41 -13.97
N ALA A 288 -3.95 1.63 -13.87
CA ALA A 288 -3.64 2.72 -14.79
C ALA A 288 -2.34 3.48 -14.46
N SER A 289 -1.51 2.98 -13.53
CA SER A 289 -0.27 3.64 -13.10
C SER A 289 0.69 3.91 -14.27
N ASN A 290 1.18 5.15 -14.34
CA ASN A 290 2.24 5.55 -15.25
C ASN A 290 3.64 5.19 -14.72
N ASP A 291 4.69 5.51 -15.48
CA ASP A 291 6.09 5.25 -15.12
C ASP A 291 6.53 5.95 -13.84
N LEU A 292 6.03 7.16 -13.54
CA LEU A 292 6.30 7.85 -12.26
C LEU A 292 5.67 7.12 -11.08
N ALA A 293 4.43 6.64 -11.23
CA ALA A 293 3.74 5.87 -10.20
C ALA A 293 4.47 4.55 -9.92
N ILE A 294 4.94 3.85 -10.96
CA ILE A 294 5.76 2.64 -10.81
C ILE A 294 7.08 2.96 -10.11
N LYS A 295 7.76 4.05 -10.49
CA LYS A 295 8.99 4.49 -9.81
C LYS A 295 8.75 4.65 -8.31
N ASN A 296 7.70 5.41 -7.95
CA ASN A 296 7.36 5.70 -6.56
C ASN A 296 6.93 4.43 -5.80
N MET A 297 6.26 3.49 -6.47
CA MET A 297 5.94 2.17 -5.90
C MET A 297 7.21 1.39 -5.49
N ILE A 298 8.25 1.41 -6.33
CA ILE A 298 9.52 0.73 -6.06
C ILE A 298 10.26 1.40 -4.89
N LEU A 299 10.32 2.74 -4.90
CA LEU A 299 10.93 3.51 -3.81
C LEU A 299 10.19 3.30 -2.47
N LEU A 300 8.85 3.21 -2.52
CA LEU A 300 8.05 2.86 -1.35
C LEU A 300 8.36 1.44 -0.86
N GLY A 301 8.56 0.48 -1.77
CA GLY A 301 8.99 -0.87 -1.41
C GLY A 301 10.34 -0.89 -0.67
N GLN A 302 11.30 -0.06 -1.10
CA GLN A 302 12.56 0.13 -0.37
C GLN A 302 12.31 0.76 1.01
N GLN A 303 11.60 1.89 1.07
CA GLN A 303 11.33 2.61 2.32
C GLN A 303 10.63 1.74 3.37
N ILE A 304 9.62 0.97 2.97
CA ILE A 304 8.89 0.05 3.86
C ILE A 304 9.84 -1.03 4.37
N THR A 305 10.68 -1.59 3.50
CA THR A 305 11.66 -2.60 3.91
C THR A 305 12.65 -2.05 4.95
N GLU A 306 13.12 -0.81 4.76
CA GLU A 306 14.04 -0.14 5.69
C GLU A 306 13.41 0.19 7.04
N SER A 307 12.10 0.46 7.05
CA SER A 307 11.36 0.79 8.26
C SER A 307 11.19 -0.38 9.22
N ASN A 308 11.41 -1.62 8.75
CA ASN A 308 11.16 -2.86 9.49
C ASN A 308 9.70 -3.02 9.98
N ILE A 309 8.74 -2.29 9.39
CA ILE A 309 7.36 -2.19 9.87
C ILE A 309 6.66 -3.55 10.04
N THR A 310 6.96 -4.54 9.18
CA THR A 310 6.37 -5.89 9.29
C THR A 310 6.75 -6.57 10.62
N GLU A 311 7.98 -6.38 11.10
CA GLU A 311 8.43 -6.92 12.39
C GLU A 311 7.83 -6.14 13.55
N GLU A 312 7.80 -4.80 13.46
CA GLU A 312 7.21 -3.93 14.49
C GLU A 312 5.72 -4.23 14.71
N ILE A 313 4.97 -4.45 13.62
CA ILE A 313 3.58 -4.91 13.69
C ILE A 313 3.52 -6.28 14.36
N ARG A 314 4.38 -7.22 13.98
CA ARG A 314 4.38 -8.56 14.58
C ARG A 314 4.63 -8.52 16.08
N GLU A 315 5.61 -7.75 16.54
CA GLU A 315 5.92 -7.61 17.95
C GLU A 315 4.76 -6.98 18.72
N SER A 316 4.14 -5.92 18.17
CA SER A 316 2.99 -5.24 18.78
C SER A 316 1.79 -6.20 19.00
N PHE A 317 1.44 -7.00 17.99
CA PHE A 317 0.25 -7.87 18.04
C PHE A 317 0.49 -9.23 18.76
N ILE A 318 1.72 -9.75 18.76
CA ILE A 318 2.04 -10.99 19.51
C ILE A 318 2.02 -10.75 21.02
N VAL A 319 2.59 -9.63 21.49
CA VAL A 319 2.61 -9.30 22.92
C VAL A 319 1.19 -9.23 23.48
N GLU A 320 0.25 -8.63 22.75
CA GLU A 320 -1.16 -8.56 23.18
C GLU A 320 -1.84 -9.93 23.28
N SER A 321 -1.55 -10.84 22.36
CA SER A 321 -2.14 -12.19 22.37
C SER A 321 -1.64 -13.06 23.54
N SER A 322 -0.51 -12.71 24.13
CA SER A 322 0.13 -13.42 25.25
C SER A 322 -0.34 -12.94 26.63
N VAL A 323 -1.03 -11.79 26.67
CA VAL A 323 -1.46 -11.09 27.91
C VAL A 323 -2.98 -11.24 28.14
N LYS A 324 -3.70 -11.90 27.24
CA LYS A 324 -5.10 -12.33 27.42
C LYS A 324 -5.17 -13.77 27.91
#